data_AF-A0A397V2D7-F1
#
_entry.id   AF-A0A397V2D7-F1
#
_cell.length_a   1.000
_cell.length_b   1.000
_cell.length_c   1.000
_cell.angle_alpha   90.00
_cell.angle_beta   90.00
_cell.angle_gamma   90.00
#
_symmetry.space_group_name_H-M   'P 1'
#
loop_
_entity.id
_entity.type
_entity.pdbx_description
1 polymer ?
#
loop_
_entity_poly.entity_id
_entity_poly.type
_entity_poly.pdbx_seq_one_letter_code
_entity_poly.pdbx_strand_id
1 'polypeptide(L)'
;MTKKNLGPCSYNYLEVGKQLCYPHYLEIVEPDRNNGSLADNNKHDHIIVRKPLSFGEKISLMTRVLYEKQRIEHNTLELTPDRFQTILEDAEPQLVGFFDELYNAFIPERRSAFNRRKIKKK
;
A
#
# COMPACT_ATOMS: atom_id res chain seq x y z
N MET A 1 28.09 11.28 -15.61
CA MET A 1 28.08 10.02 -16.39
C MET A 1 27.77 8.92 -15.39
N THR A 2 26.71 8.12 -15.46
CA THR A 2 26.21 7.35 -16.61
C THR A 2 24.69 7.20 -16.50
N LYS A 3 23.96 7.58 -17.56
CA LYS A 3 22.60 7.12 -17.78
C LYS A 3 22.73 5.63 -18.09
N LYS A 4 22.23 4.74 -17.22
CA LYS A 4 22.01 3.34 -17.61
C LYS A 4 20.90 3.36 -18.66
N ASN A 5 21.30 3.47 -19.92
CA ASN A 5 20.43 3.17 -21.05
C ASN A 5 20.07 1.69 -20.91
N LEU A 6 18.94 1.39 -20.27
CA LEU A 6 18.27 0.12 -20.50
C LEU A 6 17.76 0.20 -21.93
N GLY A 7 18.56 -0.33 -22.86
CA GLY A 7 18.03 -0.74 -24.16
C GLY A 7 16.86 -1.70 -23.93
N PRO A 8 15.94 -1.83 -24.91
CA PRO A 8 14.82 -2.75 -24.78
C PRO A 8 15.38 -4.15 -24.52
N CYS A 9 15.21 -4.66 -23.29
CA CYS A 9 15.51 -6.04 -22.97
C CYS A 9 14.55 -6.90 -23.80
N SER A 10 15.03 -7.36 -24.95
CA SER A 10 14.27 -8.23 -25.85
C SER A 10 14.26 -9.63 -25.25
N TYR A 11 13.26 -9.91 -24.42
CA TYR A 11 13.03 -11.25 -23.91
C TYR A 11 12.34 -12.09 -24.98
N ASN A 12 13.12 -12.61 -25.94
CA ASN A 12 12.62 -13.37 -27.10
C ASN A 12 11.84 -14.65 -26.73
N TYR A 13 11.90 -15.08 -25.46
CA TYR A 13 11.15 -16.20 -24.91
C TYR A 13 9.81 -15.80 -24.26
N LEU A 14 9.50 -14.50 -24.18
CA LEU A 14 8.22 -14.00 -23.70
C LEU A 14 7.22 -13.90 -24.85
N GLU A 15 6.36 -14.90 -24.96
CA GLU A 15 5.26 -14.91 -25.92
C GLU A 15 3.99 -14.29 -25.31
N VAL A 16 3.22 -13.56 -26.12
CA VAL A 16 1.94 -12.98 -25.71
C VAL A 16 0.97 -14.10 -25.29
N GLY A 17 0.42 -14.00 -24.08
CA GLY A 17 -0.50 -15.01 -23.53
C GLY A 17 0.18 -16.12 -22.72
N LYS A 18 1.51 -16.12 -22.62
CA LYS A 18 2.25 -16.98 -21.68
C LYS A 18 2.55 -16.20 -20.40
N GLN A 19 2.42 -16.87 -19.26
CA GLN A 19 2.75 -16.30 -17.95
C GLN A 19 4.17 -16.74 -17.55
N LEU A 20 4.92 -15.81 -16.97
CA LEU A 20 6.20 -16.10 -16.34
C LEU A 20 6.03 -16.94 -15.08
N CYS A 21 7.02 -17.78 -14.79
CA CYS A 21 7.10 -18.38 -13.46
C CYS A 21 7.36 -17.29 -12.41
N TYR A 22 6.85 -17.51 -11.20
CA TYR A 22 6.91 -16.52 -10.12
C TYR A 22 8.33 -16.02 -9.82
N PRO A 23 9.39 -16.86 -9.74
CA PRO A 23 10.75 -16.37 -9.52
C PRO A 23 11.24 -15.42 -10.61
N HIS A 24 11.00 -15.76 -11.88
CA HIS A 24 11.46 -14.98 -13.03
C HIS A 24 10.68 -13.67 -13.19
N TYR A 25 9.40 -13.66 -12.83
CA TYR A 25 8.60 -12.43 -12.75
C TYR A 25 9.23 -11.42 -11.78
N LEU A 26 9.67 -11.89 -10.60
CA LEU A 26 10.30 -11.02 -9.61
C LEU A 26 11.62 -10.44 -10.12
N GLU A 27 12.44 -11.19 -10.84
CA GLU A 27 13.71 -10.69 -11.39
C GLU A 27 13.52 -9.55 -12.40
N ILE A 28 12.44 -9.57 -13.17
CA ILE A 28 12.17 -8.53 -14.18
C ILE A 28 11.46 -7.33 -13.55
N VAL A 29 10.44 -7.57 -12.72
CA VAL A 29 9.53 -6.52 -12.23
C VAL A 29 9.99 -5.94 -10.90
N GLU A 30 10.64 -6.74 -10.07
CA GLU A 30 11.07 -6.38 -8.70
C GLU A 30 12.56 -6.74 -8.45
N PRO A 31 13.52 -6.34 -9.32
CA PRO A 31 14.92 -6.78 -9.22
C PRO A 31 15.61 -6.37 -7.91
N ASP A 32 15.15 -5.30 -7.27
CA ASP A 32 15.72 -4.76 -6.03
C ASP A 32 15.06 -5.29 -4.75
N ARG A 33 14.11 -6.22 -4.84
CA ARG A 33 13.35 -6.73 -3.68
C ARG A 33 14.23 -7.40 -2.62
N ASN A 34 15.38 -7.93 -3.02
CA ASN A 34 16.35 -8.56 -2.11
C ASN A 34 17.47 -7.60 -1.65
N ASN A 35 17.47 -6.33 -2.10
CA ASN A 35 18.47 -5.34 -1.71
C ASN A 35 18.16 -4.65 -0.37
N GLY A 36 17.11 -5.10 0.33
CA GLY A 36 16.66 -4.56 1.61
C GLY A 36 17.31 -5.18 2.84
N SER A 37 18.64 -5.11 2.97
CA SER A 37 19.30 -5.19 4.28
C SER A 37 20.62 -4.41 4.27
N LEU A 38 20.55 -3.09 4.07
CA LEU A 38 21.39 -2.18 4.85
C LEU A 38 20.48 -1.49 5.85
N ALA A 39 20.59 -1.91 7.10
CA ALA A 39 20.09 -1.17 8.24
C ALA A 39 20.72 0.22 8.22
N ASP A 40 19.92 1.25 7.92
CA ASP A 40 20.34 2.63 8.03
C ASP A 40 20.26 3.02 9.52
N ASN A 41 21.30 2.68 10.27
CA ASN A 41 21.52 3.13 11.64
C ASN A 41 21.96 4.60 11.62
N ASN A 42 21.07 5.50 11.24
CA ASN A 42 21.29 6.93 11.41
C ASN A 42 20.33 7.48 12.47
N LYS A 43 20.78 7.32 13.72
CA LYS A 43 20.27 8.01 14.90
C LYS A 43 20.65 9.48 14.79
N HIS A 44 19.90 10.24 14.00
CA HIS A 44 19.90 11.69 14.11
C HIS A 44 18.82 12.06 15.13
N ASP A 45 19.21 12.69 16.22
CA ASP A 45 18.28 13.45 17.07
C ASP A 45 17.84 14.68 16.24
N HIS A 46 16.66 14.61 15.63
CA HIS A 46 16.09 15.68 14.84
C HIS A 46 14.83 16.20 15.52
N ILE A 47 14.86 17.51 15.80
CA ILE A 47 13.76 18.37 16.22
C ILE A 47 12.49 17.92 15.47
N ILE A 48 11.45 17.57 16.23
CA ILE A 48 10.19 16.96 15.75
C ILE A 48 9.40 18.01 14.95
N VAL A 49 9.83 18.28 13.73
CA VAL A 49 8.93 18.67 12.65
C VAL A 49 8.39 17.34 12.15
N ARG A 50 7.21 16.92 12.64
CA ARG A 50 6.59 15.65 12.23
C ARG A 50 6.39 15.70 10.72
N LYS A 51 7.30 15.07 9.98
CA LYS A 51 7.08 14.79 8.56
C LYS A 51 5.74 14.05 8.46
N PRO A 52 4.80 14.51 7.61
CA PRO A 52 3.56 13.78 7.44
C PRO A 52 3.87 12.38 6.90
N LEU A 53 3.23 11.37 7.49
CA LEU A 53 3.36 9.98 7.05
C LEU A 53 3.01 9.89 5.56
N SER A 54 3.87 9.22 4.81
CA SER A 54 3.58 8.84 3.43
C SER A 54 2.41 7.84 3.39
N PHE A 55 1.76 7.75 2.23
CA PHE A 55 0.66 6.82 2.02
C PHE A 55 1.05 5.37 2.36
N GLY A 56 2.25 4.93 1.96
CA GLY A 56 2.76 3.58 2.25
C GLY A 56 3.03 3.32 3.74
N GLU A 57 3.50 4.33 4.49
CA GLU A 57 3.66 4.24 5.94
C GLU A 57 2.29 4.13 6.62
N LYS A 58 1.29 4.88 6.17
CA LYS A 58 -0.08 4.76 6.67
C LYS A 58 -0.70 3.38 6.37
N ILE A 59 -0.44 2.80 5.19
CA ILE A 59 -0.84 1.41 4.88
C ILE A 59 -0.20 0.43 5.87
N SER A 60 1.11 0.55 6.10
CA SER A 60 1.85 -0.32 7.02
C SER A 60 1.33 -0.23 8.46
N LEU A 61 1.01 0.98 8.91
CA LEU A 61 0.41 1.20 10.23
C LEU A 61 -1.00 0.59 10.32
N MET A 62 -1.84 0.82 9.31
CA MET A 62 -3.19 0.27 9.25
C MET A 62 -3.15 -1.28 9.26
N THR A 63 -2.32 -1.91 8.44
CA THR A 63 -2.24 -3.38 8.39
C THR A 63 -1.76 -3.97 9.71
N ARG A 64 -0.82 -3.30 10.40
CA ARG A 64 -0.40 -3.68 11.76
C ARG A 64 -1.58 -3.62 12.74
N VAL A 65 -2.29 -2.49 12.81
CA VAL A 65 -3.46 -2.33 13.69
C VAL A 65 -4.49 -3.43 13.42
N LEU A 66 -4.81 -3.68 12.15
CA LEU A 66 -5.79 -4.72 11.78
C LEU A 66 -5.32 -6.11 12.19
N TYR A 67 -4.04 -6.43 12.01
CA TYR A 67 -3.47 -7.69 12.43
C TYR A 67 -3.59 -7.90 13.95
N GLU A 68 -3.23 -6.88 14.74
CA GLU A 68 -3.32 -6.93 16.20
C GLU A 68 -4.77 -7.11 16.66
N LYS A 69 -5.69 -6.32 16.12
CA LYS A 69 -7.13 -6.42 16.43
C LYS A 69 -7.70 -7.81 16.11
N GLN A 70 -7.32 -8.41 14.99
CA GLN A 70 -7.88 -9.70 14.57
C GLN A 70 -7.20 -10.91 15.22
N ARG A 71 -5.87 -10.88 15.38
CA ARG A 71 -5.09 -12.06 15.78
C ARG A 71 -4.71 -12.07 17.25
N ILE A 72 -4.58 -10.90 17.87
CA ILE A 72 -4.17 -10.78 19.28
C ILE A 72 -5.41 -10.55 20.15
N GLU A 73 -6.27 -9.62 19.76
CA GLU A 73 -7.49 -9.30 20.52
C GLU A 73 -8.69 -10.19 20.17
N HIS A 74 -8.55 -11.07 19.16
CA HIS A 74 -9.61 -11.97 18.69
C HIS A 74 -10.91 -11.26 18.28
N ASN A 75 -10.83 -10.00 17.85
CA ASN A 75 -12.01 -9.28 17.38
C ASN A 75 -12.55 -9.91 16.09
N THR A 76 -13.87 -9.98 15.98
CA THR A 76 -14.53 -10.36 14.73
C THR A 76 -14.27 -9.33 13.64
N LEU A 77 -14.29 -9.78 12.39
CA LEU A 77 -14.15 -8.90 11.24
C LEU A 77 -15.23 -7.80 11.25
N GLU A 78 -14.81 -6.53 11.40
CA GLU A 78 -15.70 -5.38 11.29
C GLU A 78 -15.92 -5.01 9.82
N LEU A 79 -17.17 -5.01 9.39
CA LEU A 79 -17.57 -4.75 8.01
C LEU A 79 -18.26 -3.39 7.84
N THR A 80 -18.60 -2.73 8.95
CA THR A 80 -19.24 -1.41 8.94
C THR A 80 -18.17 -0.35 8.74
N PRO A 81 -18.22 0.47 7.67
CA PRO A 81 -17.19 1.47 7.38
C PRO A 81 -16.96 2.46 8.53
N ASP A 82 -18.03 2.96 9.14
CA ASP A 82 -17.92 3.96 10.21
C ASP A 82 -17.25 3.36 11.46
N ARG A 83 -17.62 2.12 11.83
CA ARG A 83 -16.97 1.42 12.95
C ARG A 83 -15.53 1.04 12.64
N PHE A 84 -15.26 0.61 11.40
CA PHE A 84 -13.92 0.29 10.95
C PHE A 84 -13.00 1.51 11.04
N GLN A 85 -13.49 2.67 10.61
CA GLN A 85 -12.79 3.94 10.76
C GLN A 85 -12.53 4.25 12.24
N THR A 86 -13.55 4.17 13.11
CA THR A 86 -13.37 4.39 14.55
C THR A 86 -12.31 3.46 15.16
N ILE A 87 -12.32 2.17 14.83
CA ILE A 87 -11.32 1.20 15.33
C ILE A 87 -9.90 1.60 14.93
N LEU A 88 -9.71 2.07 13.69
CA LEU A 88 -8.40 2.50 13.21
C LEU A 88 -7.93 3.78 13.89
N GLU A 89 -8.80 4.78 14.00
CA GLU A 89 -8.46 6.10 14.55
C GLU A 89 -8.24 6.04 16.07
N ASP A 90 -9.03 5.23 16.79
CA ASP A 90 -8.86 5.00 18.22
C ASP A 90 -7.56 4.25 18.53
N ALA A 91 -7.18 3.28 17.69
CA ALA A 91 -5.97 2.49 17.89
C ALA A 91 -4.69 3.24 17.49
N GLU A 92 -4.73 4.04 16.42
CA GLU A 92 -3.60 4.80 15.92
C GLU A 92 -4.06 6.19 15.46
N PRO A 93 -3.91 7.23 16.30
CA PRO A 93 -4.34 8.60 15.98
C PRO A 93 -3.67 9.20 14.75
N GLN A 94 -2.55 8.63 14.31
CA GLN A 94 -1.87 9.03 13.07
C GLN A 94 -2.62 8.59 11.80
N LEU A 95 -3.61 7.69 11.94
CA LEU A 95 -4.48 7.22 10.85
C LEU A 95 -5.79 8.02 10.75
N VAL A 96 -5.99 9.07 11.54
CA VAL A 96 -7.18 9.94 11.44
C VAL A 96 -7.32 10.48 10.02
N GLY A 97 -8.50 10.24 9.43
CA GLY A 97 -8.83 10.62 8.05
C GLY A 97 -8.16 9.77 6.95
N PHE A 98 -7.32 8.79 7.31
CA PHE A 98 -6.69 7.90 6.32
C PHE A 98 -7.70 6.97 5.64
N PHE A 99 -8.78 6.59 6.33
CA PHE A 99 -9.83 5.78 5.72
C PHE A 99 -10.51 6.49 4.54
N ASP A 100 -10.80 7.78 4.68
CA ASP A 100 -11.34 8.59 3.59
C ASP A 100 -10.34 8.75 2.45
N GLU A 101 -9.05 8.94 2.77
CA GLU A 101 -7.96 8.99 1.79
C GLU A 101 -7.89 7.68 0.98
N LEU A 102 -7.99 6.53 1.65
CA LEU A 102 -8.06 5.21 1.01
C LEU A 102 -9.31 5.08 0.14
N TYR A 103 -10.48 5.38 0.68
CA TYR A 103 -11.75 5.30 -0.04
C TYR A 103 -11.70 6.12 -1.33
N ASN A 104 -11.20 7.35 -1.27
CA ASN A 104 -11.04 8.21 -2.43
C ASN A 104 -10.00 7.67 -3.43
N ALA A 105 -8.88 7.13 -2.96
CA ALA A 105 -7.87 6.51 -3.83
C ALA A 105 -8.44 5.30 -4.61
N PHE A 106 -9.32 4.52 -3.99
CA PHE A 106 -9.98 3.39 -4.65
C PHE A 106 -11.15 3.80 -5.54
N ILE A 107 -11.64 5.04 -5.45
CA ILE A 107 -12.69 5.60 -6.31
C ILE A 107 -12.09 6.52 -7.37
N PRO A 108 -11.62 5.99 -8.52
CA PRO A 108 -11.16 6.84 -9.60
C PRO A 108 -12.27 7.80 -10.06
N GLU A 109 -11.96 9.09 -10.14
CA GLU A 109 -12.86 10.14 -10.68
C GLU A 109 -13.40 9.78 -12.08
N ARG A 110 -12.61 9.04 -12.87
CA ARG A 110 -12.94 8.58 -14.23
C ARG A 110 -13.88 7.37 -14.27
N ARG A 111 -14.61 7.07 -13.19
CA ARG A 111 -15.64 6.03 -13.24
C ARG A 111 -16.72 6.40 -14.25
N SER A 112 -17.09 5.43 -15.10
CA SER A 112 -18.22 5.58 -16.02
C SER A 112 -19.47 6.00 -15.25
N ALA A 113 -20.33 6.80 -15.88
CA ALA A 113 -21.56 7.30 -15.25
C ALA A 113 -22.47 6.16 -14.72
N PHE A 114 -22.32 4.95 -15.27
CA PHE A 114 -23.04 3.74 -14.85
C PHE A 114 -22.57 3.22 -13.48
N ASN A 115 -21.26 3.16 -13.23
CA ASN A 115 -20.71 2.63 -11.97
C ASN A 115 -20.87 3.61 -10.81
N ARG A 116 -20.94 4.92 -11.07
CA ARG A 116 -21.24 5.95 -10.05
C ARG A 116 -22.64 5.78 -9.44
N ARG A 117 -23.65 5.39 -10.24
CA ARG A 117 -25.04 5.25 -9.78
C ARG A 117 -25.24 4.07 -8.81
N LYS A 118 -24.37 3.06 -8.85
CA LYS A 118 -24.42 1.88 -7.98
C LYS A 118 -23.77 2.09 -6.60
N ILE A 119 -23.06 3.21 -6.40
CA ILE A 119 -22.32 3.54 -5.16
C ILE A 119 -23.01 4.71 -4.46
N LYS A 120 -24.34 4.65 -4.37
CA LYS A 120 -25.04 5.47 -3.40
C LYS A 120 -24.84 4.79 -2.05
N LYS A 121 -24.16 5.47 -1.11
CA LYS A 121 -24.06 5.05 0.30
C LYS A 121 -25.46 4.65 0.76
N LYS A 122 -25.57 3.43 1.28
CA LYS A 122 -26.78 2.91 1.90
C LYS A 122 -26.66 3.12 3.40
#